data_AF-A0A920JH82-F1
#
_entry.id   AF-A0A920JH82-F1
#
_cell.length_a   1.000
_cell.length_b   1.000
_cell.length_c   1.000
_cell.angle_alpha   90.00
_cell.angle_beta   90.00
_cell.angle_gamma   90.00
#
_symmetry.space_group_name_H-M   'P 1'
#
loop_
_entity.id
_entity.type
_entity.pdbx_description
1 polymer ?
#
loop_
_entity_poly.entity_id
_entity_poly.type
_entity_poly.pdbx_seq_one_letter_code
_entity_poly.pdbx_strand_id
1 'polypeptide(L)'
;MAKQINYVSAGTIEFLYDDDSGEIWFLEMNTRLQVEHPVTEMVTGIDIVEMQLRIADDQPITISQSEVSFQGHSIEARIYAEDPANDFLPSNGRLIADRNRMTKIFDGIQVYLKGVMIGTILTLC
;
A
#
# COMPACT_ATOMS: atom_id res chain seq x y z
N MET A 1 8.18 20.87 0.58
CA MET A 1 8.88 19.82 1.34
C MET A 1 9.77 18.94 0.45
N ALA A 2 9.25 18.01 -0.36
CA ALA A 2 10.06 17.04 -1.12
C ALA A 2 11.21 17.66 -1.98
N LYS A 3 10.90 18.73 -2.76
CA LYS A 3 11.93 19.44 -3.55
C LYS A 3 13.02 20.10 -2.69
N GLN A 4 12.69 20.57 -1.49
CA GLN A 4 13.64 21.27 -0.62
C GLN A 4 14.68 20.32 -0.03
N ILE A 5 14.35 19.03 0.08
CA ILE A 5 15.23 17.98 0.58
C ILE A 5 15.82 17.12 -0.56
N ASN A 6 15.61 17.52 -1.82
CA ASN A 6 16.00 16.75 -3.00
C ASN A 6 15.55 15.28 -2.95
N TYR A 7 14.31 15.05 -2.50
CA TYR A 7 13.78 13.69 -2.41
C TYR A 7 13.62 13.06 -3.79
N VAL A 8 14.01 11.78 -3.90
CA VAL A 8 13.96 11.00 -5.14
C VAL A 8 13.18 9.72 -4.87
N SER A 9 12.49 9.21 -5.89
CA SER A 9 11.57 8.06 -5.81
C SER A 9 10.25 8.40 -5.10
N ALA A 10 9.47 7.36 -4.76
CA ALA A 10 8.20 7.48 -4.07
C ALA A 10 8.38 7.47 -2.54
N GLY A 11 7.58 8.29 -1.86
CA GLY A 11 7.48 8.34 -0.40
C GLY A 11 6.16 8.99 0.02
N THR A 12 5.77 8.77 1.27
CA THR A 12 4.52 9.29 1.85
C THR A 12 4.84 10.38 2.87
N ILE A 13 4.06 11.46 2.85
CA ILE A 13 4.04 12.46 3.93
C ILE A 13 2.76 12.21 4.74
N GLU A 14 2.93 12.01 6.03
CA GLU A 14 1.83 11.72 6.94
C GLU A 14 1.41 12.98 7.70
N PHE A 15 0.10 13.12 7.85
CA PHE A 15 -0.52 14.24 8.54
C PHE A 15 -1.53 13.75 9.56
N LEU A 16 -1.68 14.51 10.64
CA LEU A 16 -2.82 14.42 11.56
C LEU A 16 -3.84 15.48 11.15
N TYR A 17 -5.11 15.09 11.06
CA TYR A 17 -6.23 15.99 10.84
C TYR A 17 -7.06 16.07 12.12
N ASP A 18 -7.32 17.29 12.58
CA ASP A 18 -8.21 17.56 13.71
C ASP A 18 -9.59 17.96 13.19
N ASP A 19 -10.60 17.13 13.43
CA ASP A 19 -11.98 17.35 12.96
C ASP A 19 -12.63 18.60 13.57
N ASP A 20 -12.24 18.98 14.81
CA ASP A 20 -12.85 20.11 15.51
C ASP A 20 -12.33 21.46 14.99
N SER A 21 -11.01 21.55 14.77
CA SER A 21 -10.36 22.78 14.28
C SER A 21 -10.23 22.85 12.76
N GLY A 22 -10.27 21.71 12.06
CA GLY A 22 -9.98 21.60 10.64
C GLY A 22 -8.49 21.74 10.29
N GLU A 23 -7.62 21.73 11.29
CA GLU A 23 -6.17 21.91 11.11
C GLU A 23 -5.48 20.61 10.67
N ILE A 24 -4.45 20.76 9.83
CA ILE A 24 -3.62 19.67 9.32
C ILE A 24 -2.20 19.85 9.84
N TRP A 25 -1.70 18.86 10.58
CA TRP A 25 -0.37 18.88 11.19
C TRP A 25 0.53 17.84 10.55
N PHE A 26 1.73 18.23 10.15
CA PHE A 26 2.74 17.27 9.70
C PHE A 26 3.14 16.34 10.84
N LEU A 27 3.14 15.03 10.57
CA LEU A 27 3.58 14.01 11.50
C LEU A 27 4.99 13.54 11.14
N GLU A 28 5.12 12.90 9.98
CA GLU A 28 6.39 12.36 9.51
C GLU A 28 6.43 12.18 7.99
N MET A 29 7.58 11.73 7.48
CA MET A 29 7.75 11.33 6.10
C MET A 29 8.34 9.93 6.04
N ASN A 30 7.63 9.02 5.40
CA ASN A 30 8.08 7.67 5.10
C ASN A 30 8.84 7.65 3.77
N THR A 31 10.16 7.49 3.83
CA THR A 31 11.08 7.61 2.68
C THR A 31 11.18 6.32 1.84
N ARG A 32 10.09 5.56 1.76
CA ARG A 32 9.99 4.27 1.08
C ARG A 32 8.58 4.05 0.55
N LEU A 33 8.41 3.06 -0.31
CA LEU A 33 7.10 2.58 -0.70
C LEU A 33 6.34 2.07 0.55
N GLN A 34 5.10 2.51 0.69
CA GLN A 34 4.22 2.03 1.75
C GLN A 34 3.45 0.79 1.33
N VAL A 35 3.02 -0.01 2.30
CA VAL A 35 2.32 -1.27 2.02
C VAL A 35 1.00 -0.98 1.30
N GLU A 36 0.34 0.09 1.70
CA GLU A 36 -0.96 0.58 1.24
C GLU A 36 -0.93 1.34 -0.10
N HIS A 37 0.21 1.41 -0.81
CA HIS A 37 0.27 2.04 -2.13
C HIS A 37 -0.79 1.55 -3.15
N PRO A 38 -1.27 0.28 -3.14
CA PRO A 38 -2.26 -0.19 -4.11
C PRO A 38 -3.55 0.62 -4.08
N VAL A 39 -3.96 1.21 -2.94
CA VAL A 39 -5.18 2.03 -2.92
C VAL A 39 -5.03 3.27 -3.79
N THR A 40 -3.84 3.87 -3.83
CA THR A 40 -3.51 5.02 -4.68
C THR A 40 -3.41 4.60 -6.15
N GLU A 41 -2.74 3.49 -6.45
CA GLU A 41 -2.63 2.99 -7.83
C GLU A 41 -4.00 2.70 -8.44
N MET A 42 -4.91 2.10 -7.65
CA MET A 42 -6.26 1.74 -8.11
C MET A 42 -7.13 2.93 -8.51
N VAL A 43 -7.01 4.06 -7.82
CA VAL A 43 -7.82 5.26 -8.13
C VAL A 43 -7.12 6.20 -9.11
N THR A 44 -5.79 6.16 -9.21
CA THR A 44 -5.02 7.03 -10.12
C THR A 44 -4.68 6.36 -11.45
N GLY A 45 -4.64 5.03 -11.50
CA GLY A 45 -4.12 4.27 -12.63
C GLY A 45 -2.60 4.34 -12.80
N ILE A 46 -1.88 4.89 -11.82
CA ILE A 46 -0.43 5.05 -11.85
C ILE A 46 0.23 3.87 -11.15
N ASP A 47 1.10 3.13 -11.84
CA ASP A 47 1.96 2.11 -11.24
C ASP A 47 3.17 2.78 -10.58
N ILE A 48 3.12 2.87 -9.25
CA ILE A 48 4.14 3.55 -8.44
C ILE A 48 5.43 2.74 -8.46
N VAL A 49 5.37 1.41 -8.42
CA VAL A 49 6.56 0.54 -8.45
C VAL A 49 7.30 0.70 -9.77
N GLU A 50 6.59 0.70 -10.90
CA GLU A 50 7.16 0.95 -12.22
C GLU A 50 7.83 2.33 -12.28
N MET A 51 7.16 3.38 -11.77
CA MET A 51 7.75 4.73 -11.71
C MET A 51 9.03 4.76 -10.87
N GLN A 52 9.07 4.07 -9.72
CA GLN A 52 10.29 3.99 -8.91
C GLN A 52 11.45 3.37 -9.69
N LEU A 53 11.20 2.30 -10.45
CA LEU A 53 12.21 1.65 -11.29
C LEU A 53 12.70 2.56 -12.42
N ARG A 54 11.79 3.25 -13.11
CA ARG A 54 12.14 4.21 -14.16
C ARG A 54 12.99 5.36 -13.61
N ILE A 55 12.60 5.92 -12.46
CA ILE A 55 13.37 6.98 -11.78
C ILE A 55 14.77 6.47 -11.37
N ALA A 56 14.87 5.23 -10.89
CA ALA A 56 16.16 4.61 -10.54
C ALA A 56 17.06 4.37 -11.76
N ASP A 57 16.49 4.28 -12.97
CA ASP A 57 17.18 4.20 -14.26
C ASP A 57 17.40 5.59 -14.89
N ASP A 58 17.40 6.65 -14.06
CA ASP A 58 17.57 8.06 -14.46
C ASP A 58 16.56 8.56 -15.52
N GLN A 59 15.44 7.85 -15.70
CA GLN A 59 14.39 8.28 -16.62
C GLN A 59 13.58 9.43 -16.01
N PRO A 60 13.17 10.42 -16.81
CA PRO A 60 12.37 11.54 -16.33
C PRO A 60 10.96 11.08 -15.95
N ILE A 61 10.35 11.76 -14.98
CA ILE A 61 8.92 11.61 -14.69
C ILE A 61 8.12 12.13 -15.90
N THR A 62 7.37 11.24 -16.55
CA THR A 62 6.62 11.56 -17.78
C THR A 62 5.19 12.05 -17.53
N ILE A 63 4.74 12.09 -16.27
CA ILE A 63 3.38 12.48 -15.87
C ILE A 63 3.44 13.85 -15.20
N SER A 64 2.63 14.79 -15.67
CA SER A 64 2.44 16.08 -15.02
C SER A 64 1.35 16.03 -13.95
N GLN A 65 1.38 16.98 -13.00
CA GLN A 65 0.36 17.06 -11.94
C GLN A 65 -1.07 17.19 -12.49
N SER A 66 -1.25 17.83 -13.64
CA SER A 66 -2.55 17.99 -14.31
C SER A 66 -3.09 16.70 -14.95
N GLU A 67 -2.22 15.72 -15.19
CA GLU A 67 -2.61 14.41 -15.73
C GLU A 67 -2.99 13.43 -14.62
N VAL A 68 -2.65 13.72 -13.36
CA VAL A 68 -3.06 12.91 -12.21
C VAL A 68 -4.54 13.16 -11.95
N SER A 69 -5.36 12.14 -12.19
CA SER A 69 -6.80 12.15 -11.92
C SER A 69 -7.15 11.02 -10.96
N PHE A 70 -8.25 11.17 -10.23
CA PHE A 70 -8.75 10.16 -9.30
C PHE A 70 -10.12 9.67 -9.80
N GLN A 71 -10.28 8.36 -9.97
CA GLN A 71 -11.54 7.74 -10.41
C GLN A 71 -12.00 6.69 -9.41
N GLY A 72 -13.22 6.85 -8.90
CA GLY A 72 -13.84 5.92 -7.95
C GLY A 72 -13.20 5.93 -6.57
N HIS A 73 -13.28 4.79 -5.89
CA HIS A 73 -12.73 4.56 -4.55
C HIS A 73 -12.04 3.20 -4.50
N SER A 74 -11.02 3.09 -3.65
CA SER A 74 -10.31 1.84 -3.40
C SER A 74 -10.20 1.59 -1.89
N ILE A 75 -10.26 0.31 -1.50
CA ILE A 75 -10.14 -0.14 -0.12
C ILE A 75 -9.12 -1.28 -0.09
N GLU A 76 -8.20 -1.23 0.86
CA GLU A 76 -7.28 -2.33 1.16
C GLU A 76 -7.58 -2.88 2.55
N ALA A 77 -7.53 -4.21 2.69
CA ALA A 77 -7.60 -4.89 3.98
C ALA A 77 -6.37 -5.77 4.15
N ARG A 78 -5.69 -5.64 5.30
CA ARG A 78 -4.54 -6.48 5.64
C ARG A 78 -5.03 -7.76 6.32
N ILE A 79 -4.64 -8.90 5.76
CA ILE A 79 -4.92 -10.21 6.34
C ILE A 79 -3.71 -10.64 7.17
N TYR A 80 -3.84 -10.53 8.48
CA TYR A 80 -2.80 -10.95 9.44
C TYR A 80 -3.07 -12.35 9.98
N ALA A 81 -1.99 -13.08 10.26
CA ALA A 81 -2.03 -14.33 11.00
C ALA A 81 -2.06 -14.01 12.51
N GLU A 82 -3.19 -13.52 12.97
CA GLU A 82 -3.45 -13.10 14.35
C GLU A 82 -4.81 -13.65 14.81
N ASP A 83 -5.01 -13.78 16.12
CA ASP A 83 -6.27 -14.22 16.71
C ASP A 83 -7.00 -13.05 17.40
N PRO A 84 -8.02 -12.45 16.75
CA PRO A 84 -8.78 -11.33 17.33
C PRO A 84 -9.53 -11.69 18.62
N ALA A 85 -9.85 -12.97 18.86
CA ALA A 85 -10.53 -13.41 20.07
C ALA A 85 -9.58 -13.48 21.28
N ASN A 86 -8.27 -13.49 21.03
CA ASN A 86 -7.22 -13.53 22.03
C ASN A 86 -6.28 -12.33 21.87
N ASP A 87 -6.83 -11.11 21.93
CA ASP A 87 -6.09 -9.83 21.89
C ASP A 87 -5.12 -9.68 20.70
N PHE A 88 -5.52 -10.18 19.52
CA PHE A 88 -4.69 -10.18 18.31
C PHE A 88 -3.34 -10.87 18.51
N LEU A 89 -3.27 -11.86 19.41
CA LEU A 89 -2.06 -12.64 19.60
C LEU A 89 -1.63 -13.26 18.25
N PRO A 90 -0.33 -13.19 17.91
CA PRO A 90 0.17 -13.79 16.69
C PRO A 90 -0.17 -15.29 16.61
N SER A 91 -0.68 -15.70 15.44
CA SER A 91 -1.03 -17.08 15.12
C SER A 91 0.03 -17.70 14.21
N ASN A 92 0.97 -18.42 14.81
CA ASN A 92 2.03 -19.11 14.09
C ASN A 92 1.62 -20.53 13.68
N GLY A 93 2.35 -21.11 12.73
CA GLY A 93 2.15 -22.50 12.30
C GLY A 93 2.12 -22.65 10.78
N ARG A 94 1.73 -23.84 10.33
CA ARG A 94 1.70 -24.17 8.91
C ARG A 94 0.36 -23.78 8.30
N LEU A 95 0.35 -23.02 7.20
CA LEU A 95 -0.86 -22.80 6.44
C LEU A 95 -1.31 -24.11 5.78
N ILE A 96 -2.42 -24.69 6.23
CA ILE A 96 -2.89 -26.00 5.75
C ILE A 96 -3.96 -25.91 4.66
N ALA A 97 -4.63 -24.77 4.53
CA ALA A 97 -5.67 -24.56 3.54
C ALA A 97 -5.73 -23.09 3.12
N ASP A 98 -5.89 -22.87 1.83
CA ASP A 98 -6.22 -21.57 1.25
C ASP A 98 -7.31 -21.81 0.19
N ARG A 99 -8.47 -21.16 0.38
CA ARG A 99 -9.60 -21.24 -0.54
C ARG A 99 -9.65 -20.08 -1.53
N ASN A 100 -8.74 -19.12 -1.41
CA ASN A 100 -8.61 -17.98 -2.31
C ASN A 100 -7.87 -18.43 -3.58
N ARG A 101 -8.49 -19.35 -4.34
CA ARG A 101 -7.96 -19.75 -5.64
C ARG A 101 -8.15 -18.61 -6.64
N MET A 102 -7.02 -17.96 -6.92
CA MET A 102 -6.78 -16.98 -7.97
C MET A 102 -7.35 -15.59 -7.71
N THR A 103 -6.59 -14.59 -8.16
CA THR A 103 -7.03 -13.23 -8.45
C THR A 103 -8.29 -13.31 -9.30
N LYS A 104 -9.46 -13.25 -8.66
CA LYS A 104 -10.71 -13.07 -9.37
C LYS A 104 -11.02 -11.60 -9.28
N ILE A 105 -10.91 -10.92 -10.42
CA ILE A 105 -11.56 -9.63 -10.61
C ILE A 105 -13.05 -9.92 -10.62
N PHE A 106 -13.71 -9.67 -9.50
CA PHE A 106 -15.16 -9.60 -9.42
C PHE A 106 -15.52 -8.13 -9.28
N ASP A 107 -16.27 -7.58 -10.23
CA ASP A 107 -16.91 -6.26 -10.12
C ASP A 107 -15.99 -5.14 -9.53
N GLY A 108 -14.76 -5.04 -10.01
CA GLY A 108 -13.80 -4.00 -9.56
C GLY A 108 -12.99 -4.32 -8.31
N ILE A 109 -13.17 -5.50 -7.69
CA ILE A 109 -12.38 -5.95 -6.54
C ILE A 109 -11.09 -6.62 -7.04
N GLN A 110 -9.95 -6.03 -6.71
CA GLN A 110 -8.63 -6.67 -6.86
C GLN A 110 -8.19 -7.24 -5.50
N VAL A 111 -7.91 -8.54 -5.45
CA VAL A 111 -7.39 -9.21 -4.27
C VAL A 111 -5.92 -9.56 -4.50
N TYR A 112 -5.02 -8.88 -3.79
CA TYR A 112 -3.59 -9.19 -3.79
C TYR A 112 -3.23 -10.08 -2.59
N LEU A 113 -3.16 -11.39 -2.80
CA LEU A 113 -2.49 -12.29 -1.86
C LEU A 113 -1.06 -12.50 -2.33
N LYS A 114 -0.12 -11.72 -1.80
CA LYS A 114 1.32 -11.88 -2.10
C LYS A 114 2.00 -12.72 -1.03
N GLY A 115 2.75 -13.73 -1.45
CA GLY A 115 3.85 -14.30 -0.66
C GLY A 115 3.56 -15.46 0.29
N VAL A 116 2.32 -15.95 0.41
CA VAL A 116 1.99 -17.09 1.27
C VAL A 116 1.24 -18.16 0.45
N MET A 117 1.64 -19.42 0.59
CA MET A 117 1.02 -20.57 -0.08
C MET A 117 0.71 -21.67 0.92
N ILE A 118 -0.17 -22.61 0.55
CA ILE A 118 -0.39 -23.81 1.36
C ILE A 118 0.96 -24.51 1.59
N GLY A 119 1.29 -24.72 2.86
CA GLY A 119 2.54 -25.29 3.31
C GLY A 119 3.57 -24.28 3.79
N THR A 120 3.38 -22.98 3.57
CA THR A 120 4.18 -21.92 4.20
C THR A 120 4.09 -22.05 5.72
N ILE A 121 5.25 -21.97 6.38
CA ILE A 121 5.35 -21.89 7.84
C ILE A 121 5.34 -20.41 8.20
N LEU A 122 4.30 -19.99 8.91
CA LEU A 122 4.17 -18.67 9.50
C LEU A 122 4.90 -18.69 10.84
N THR A 123 5.99 -17.94 10.92
CA THR A 123 6.76 -17.75 12.15
C THR A 123 6.37 -16.45 12.81
N LEU A 124 6.58 -16.37 14.13
CA LEU A 124 6.50 -15.10 14.85
C LEU A 124 7.61 -14.19 14.34
N CYS A 125 7.28 -12.95 13.98
CA CYS A 125 8.24 -11.89 13.74
C CYS A 125 8.81 -11.38 15.06
#